data_AF-A0A813L4C6-F1
#
_entry.id   AF-A0A813L4C6-F1
#
_cell.length_a   1.000
_cell.length_b   1.000
_cell.length_c   1.000
_cell.angle_alpha   90.00
_cell.angle_beta   90.00
_cell.angle_gamma   90.00
#
_symmetry.space_group_name_H-M   'P 1'
#
loop_
_entity.id
_entity.type
_entity.pdbx_description
1 polymer ?
#
loop_
_entity_poly.entity_id
_entity_poly.type
_entity_poly.pdbx_seq_one_letter_code
_entity_poly.pdbx_strand_id
1 'polypeptide(L)'
;MQVYFTRNVDKSRDYVNGMRGTVRNWDASVQALEVRTATGHDVQVFPWTDRDLGNKVYFPVRAGYASTIIKFAGSELAHVTLWLDRPHVPGAAYTGMSRVAYGRDLLIGGDLNRDHVTPAV
;
A
#
# COMPACT_ATOMS: atom_id res chain seq x y z
N MET A 1 12.65 -0.91 5.17
CA MET A 1 11.43 -1.58 4.64
C MET A 1 10.37 -0.53 4.33
N GLN A 2 9.72 -0.58 3.15
CA GLN A 2 8.62 0.34 2.81
C GLN A 2 7.31 -0.08 3.49
N VAL A 3 6.60 0.91 4.04
CA VAL A 3 5.30 0.75 4.70
C VAL A 3 4.33 1.87 4.31
N TYR A 4 3.05 1.64 4.57
CA TYR A 4 2.01 2.67 4.56
C TYR A 4 1.34 2.74 5.92
N PHE A 5 1.10 3.94 6.44
CA PHE A 5 0.27 4.12 7.63
C PHE A 5 -1.19 3.76 7.30
N THR A 6 -1.88 3.14 8.25
CA THR A 6 -3.28 2.68 8.08
C THR A 6 -4.28 3.49 8.90
N ARG A 7 -3.82 4.48 9.67
CA ARG A 7 -4.64 5.33 10.55
C ARG A 7 -4.21 6.78 10.47
N ASN A 8 -5.15 7.67 10.82
CA ASN A 8 -4.89 9.10 11.03
C ASN A 8 -4.62 9.31 12.52
N VAL A 9 -3.40 9.72 12.87
CA VAL A 9 -2.99 9.93 14.27
C VAL A 9 -2.51 11.37 14.47
N ASP A 10 -1.60 11.84 13.62
CA ASP A 10 -1.03 13.18 13.70
C ASP A 10 -0.80 13.74 12.30
N LYS A 11 -1.66 14.68 11.88
CA LYS A 11 -1.57 15.32 10.57
C LYS A 11 -0.36 16.25 10.44
N SER A 12 0.16 16.78 11.54
CA SER A 12 1.28 17.74 11.51
C SER A 12 2.62 17.07 11.18
N ARG A 13 2.72 15.75 11.41
CA ARG A 13 3.89 14.92 11.14
C ARG A 13 3.64 13.89 10.05
N ASP A 14 2.60 14.09 9.25
CA ASP A 14 2.20 13.19 8.17
C ASP A 14 1.86 11.76 8.61
N TYR A 15 1.47 11.58 9.87
CA TYR A 15 0.91 10.32 10.34
C TYR A 15 -0.57 10.24 9.97
N VAL A 16 -0.81 10.04 8.68
CA VAL A 16 -2.13 9.92 8.05
C VAL A 16 -2.26 8.64 7.25
N ASN A 17 -3.48 8.11 7.15
CA ASN A 17 -3.77 6.89 6.41
C ASN A 17 -3.37 7.06 4.93
N GLY A 18 -2.59 6.12 4.40
CA GLY A 18 -2.08 6.16 3.04
C GLY A 18 -0.77 6.93 2.87
N MET A 19 -0.22 7.55 3.91
CA MET A 19 1.13 8.10 3.84
C MET A 19 2.16 6.97 3.72
N ARG A 20 3.05 7.08 2.74
CA ARG A 20 4.18 6.17 2.53
C ARG A 20 5.30 6.51 3.50
N GLY A 21 5.92 5.49 4.07
CA GLY A 21 7.09 5.63 4.93
C GLY A 21 8.11 4.52 4.72
N THR A 22 9.31 4.73 5.26
CA THR A 22 10.38 3.74 5.32
C THR A 22 10.74 3.49 6.77
N VAL A 23 10.58 2.25 7.23
CA VAL A 23 11.08 1.81 8.53
C VAL A 23 12.61 1.94 8.54
N ARG A 24 13.12 2.70 9.51
CA ARG A 24 14.54 2.95 9.75
C ARG A 24 15.10 2.02 10.81
N ASN A 25 14.39 1.88 11.92
CA ASN A 25 14.83 1.11 13.06
C ASN A 25 13.65 0.56 13.86
N TRP A 26 13.96 -0.40 14.74
CA TRP A 26 13.11 -0.84 15.83
C TRP A 26 13.71 -0.37 17.15
N ASP A 27 12.98 0.45 17.90
CA ASP A 27 13.36 0.85 19.26
C ASP A 27 12.79 -0.15 20.26
N ALA A 28 13.66 -1.04 20.76
CA ALA A 28 13.29 -2.07 21.72
C ALA A 28 12.97 -1.50 23.12
N SER A 29 13.45 -0.29 23.46
CA SER A 29 13.24 0.30 24.80
C SER A 29 11.81 0.79 25.00
N VAL A 30 11.20 1.32 23.94
CA VAL A 30 9.81 1.81 23.94
C VAL A 30 8.88 0.98 23.06
N GLN A 31 9.38 -0.11 22.49
CA GLN A 31 8.65 -1.03 21.62
C GLN A 31 7.96 -0.32 20.43
N ALA A 32 8.70 0.51 19.71
CA ALA A 32 8.18 1.32 18.61
C ALA A 32 8.98 1.16 17.31
N LEU A 33 8.29 1.30 16.18
CA LEU A 33 8.96 1.43 14.88
C LEU A 33 9.34 2.89 14.65
N GLU A 34 10.57 3.12 14.21
CA GLU A 34 10.99 4.43 13.71
C GLU A 34 10.76 4.48 12.20
N VAL A 35 9.86 5.36 11.75
CA VAL A 35 9.47 5.46 10.35
C VAL A 35 9.74 6.88 9.84
N ARG A 36 10.51 6.98 8.75
CA ARG A 36 10.67 8.22 7.99
C ARG A 36 9.56 8.30 6.93
N THR A 37 8.71 9.30 6.96
CA THR A 37 7.67 9.53 5.94
C THR A 37 8.31 9.91 4.59
N ALA A 38 7.57 9.75 3.50
CA ALA A 38 8.02 10.16 2.16
C ALA A 38 8.27 11.68 2.05
N THR A 39 7.64 12.47 2.91
CA THR A 39 7.79 13.93 3.04
C THR A 39 8.95 14.33 3.95
N GLY A 40 9.55 13.37 4.68
CA GLY A 40 10.76 13.61 5.47
C GLY A 40 10.56 13.82 6.97
N HIS A 41 9.39 13.48 7.52
CA HIS A 41 9.17 13.48 8.97
C HIS A 41 9.59 12.16 9.60
N ASP A 42 10.17 12.20 10.79
CA ASP A 42 10.44 11.01 11.60
C ASP A 42 9.30 10.80 12.59
N VAL A 43 8.71 9.60 12.54
CA VAL A 43 7.53 9.22 13.30
C VAL A 43 7.82 7.94 14.07
N GLN A 44 7.61 7.97 15.39
CA GLN A 44 7.55 6.77 16.21
C GLN A 44 6.15 6.16 16.12
N VAL A 45 6.09 4.90 15.68
CA VAL A 45 4.84 4.15 15.51
C VAL A 45 4.75 3.11 16.62
N PHE A 46 3.82 3.33 17.53
CA PHE A 46 3.52 2.42 18.64
C PHE A 46 2.43 1.41 18.25
N PRO A 47 2.33 0.27 18.96
CA PRO A 47 1.19 -0.62 18.85
C PRO A 47 -0.11 0.14 19.14
N TRP A 48 -1.11 -0.07 18.28
CA TRP A 48 -2.43 0.51 18.38
C TRP A 48 -3.42 -0.54 18.90
N THR A 49 -4.18 -0.18 19.93
CA THR A 49 -5.30 -1.00 20.42
C THR A 49 -6.58 -0.58 19.74
N ASP A 50 -7.11 -1.45 18.90
CA ASP A 50 -8.31 -1.21 18.12
C ASP A 50 -9.56 -1.75 18.82
N ARG A 51 -10.34 -0.85 19.42
CA ARG A 51 -11.56 -1.20 20.17
C ARG A 51 -12.65 -1.77 19.26
N ASP A 52 -12.73 -1.29 18.01
CA ASP A 52 -13.72 -1.73 17.04
C ASP A 52 -13.43 -3.14 16.52
N LEU A 53 -12.17 -3.57 16.64
CA LEU A 53 -11.70 -4.90 16.26
C LEU A 53 -11.51 -5.83 17.48
N GLY A 54 -12.32 -5.64 18.52
CA GLY A 54 -12.29 -6.49 19.72
C GLY A 54 -11.02 -6.32 20.56
N ASN A 55 -10.52 -5.09 20.67
CA ASN A 55 -9.26 -4.75 21.37
C ASN A 55 -8.01 -5.43 20.77
N LYS A 56 -8.02 -5.71 19.46
CA LYS A 56 -6.84 -6.24 18.79
C LYS A 56 -5.70 -5.22 18.82
N VAL A 57 -4.51 -5.68 19.16
CA VAL A 57 -3.30 -4.86 19.19
C VAL A 57 -2.46 -5.14 17.94
N TYR A 58 -2.09 -4.09 17.20
CA TYR A 58 -1.25 -4.20 16.01
C TYR A 58 -0.50 -2.88 15.74
N PHE A 59 0.61 -2.93 15.01
CA PHE A 59 1.21 -1.70 14.48
C PHE A 59 0.36 -1.18 13.32
N PRO A 60 -0.11 0.08 13.34
CA PRO A 60 -0.99 0.66 12.31
C PRO A 60 -0.22 1.03 11.03
N VAL A 61 0.53 0.07 10.52
CA VAL A 61 1.26 0.08 9.26
C VAL A 61 0.94 -1.20 8.48
N ARG A 62 1.08 -1.13 7.17
CA ARG A 62 1.09 -2.30 6.29
C ARG A 62 2.36 -2.29 5.43
N ALA A 63 2.82 -3.47 5.00
CA ALA A 63 3.88 -3.57 4.02
C ALA A 63 3.53 -2.78 2.75
N GLY A 64 4.50 -2.04 2.21
CA GLY A 64 4.25 -1.05 1.16
C GLY A 64 4.76 -1.40 -0.23
N TYR A 65 5.41 -2.55 -0.42
CA TYR A 65 5.91 -2.97 -1.74
C TYR A 65 4.81 -3.50 -2.67
N ALA A 66 3.69 -3.98 -2.12
CA ALA A 66 2.58 -4.49 -2.89
C ALA A 66 1.24 -4.08 -2.24
N SER A 67 0.20 -4.00 -3.07
CA SER A 67 -1.18 -3.79 -2.63
C SER A 67 -2.12 -4.38 -3.65
N THR A 68 -3.39 -4.52 -3.28
CA THR A 68 -4.45 -4.94 -4.20
C THR A 68 -4.80 -3.83 -5.17
N ILE A 69 -5.22 -4.20 -6.39
CA ILE A 69 -5.61 -3.28 -7.47
C ILE A 69 -6.71 -2.30 -6.99
N ILE A 70 -7.68 -2.79 -6.22
CA ILE A 70 -8.79 -1.98 -5.69
C ILE A 70 -8.33 -0.84 -4.77
N LYS A 71 -7.20 -0.99 -4.07
CA LYS A 71 -6.66 0.06 -3.18
C LYS A 71 -6.01 1.21 -3.94
N PHE A 72 -5.68 1.01 -5.21
CA PHE A 72 -5.13 2.04 -6.09
C PHE A 72 -6.16 2.53 -7.12
N ALA A 73 -7.45 2.21 -6.95
CA ALA A 73 -8.51 2.74 -7.78
C ALA A 73 -8.48 4.29 -7.77
N GLY A 74 -8.32 4.92 -8.94
CA GLY A 74 -8.29 6.38 -9.09
C GLY A 74 -6.96 7.06 -8.73
N SER A 75 -5.89 6.30 -8.48
CA SER A 75 -4.55 6.86 -8.24
C SER A 75 -3.68 6.81 -9.49
N GLU A 76 -2.81 7.80 -9.65
CA GLU A 76 -1.73 7.79 -10.64
C GLU A 76 -0.41 7.42 -9.95
N LEU A 77 0.31 6.48 -10.54
CA LEU A 77 1.57 5.93 -10.05
C LEU A 77 2.66 6.13 -11.11
N ALA A 78 3.88 6.42 -10.67
CA ALA A 78 5.00 6.63 -11.59
C ALA A 78 5.41 5.35 -12.32
N HIS A 79 5.43 4.22 -11.62
CA HIS A 79 5.74 2.90 -12.17
C HIS A 79 4.93 1.82 -11.44
N VAL A 80 4.52 0.78 -12.15
CA VAL A 80 3.75 -0.35 -11.59
C VAL A 80 4.25 -1.67 -12.14
N THR A 81 4.42 -2.64 -11.26
CA THR A 81 4.41 -4.07 -11.62
C THR A 81 3.02 -4.63 -11.31
N LEU A 82 2.28 -5.01 -12.35
CA LEU A 82 0.95 -5.59 -12.25
C LEU A 82 1.07 -7.11 -12.25
N TRP A 83 0.52 -7.75 -11.22
CA TRP A 83 0.47 -9.20 -11.09
C TRP A 83 -1.00 -9.66 -11.16
N LEU A 84 -1.36 -10.38 -12.23
CA LEU A 84 -2.71 -10.92 -12.45
C LEU A 84 -2.68 -12.42 -12.22
N ASP A 85 -2.89 -12.85 -10.97
CA ASP A 85 -2.82 -14.25 -10.54
C ASP A 85 -4.15 -15.00 -10.61
N ARG A 86 -5.26 -14.29 -10.86
CA ARG A 86 -6.60 -14.85 -10.92
C ARG A 86 -7.28 -14.53 -12.25
N PRO A 87 -7.71 -15.55 -13.02
CA PRO A 87 -8.51 -15.31 -14.22
C PRO A 87 -9.92 -14.87 -13.85
N HIS A 88 -10.64 -14.30 -14.83
CA HIS A 88 -12.05 -13.95 -14.73
C HIS A 88 -12.40 -12.87 -13.70
N VAL A 89 -11.44 -12.05 -13.25
CA VAL A 89 -11.71 -10.91 -12.37
C VAL A 89 -12.13 -9.69 -13.21
N PRO A 90 -13.40 -9.24 -13.15
CA PRO A 90 -13.89 -8.16 -14.01
C PRO A 90 -13.15 -6.84 -13.76
N GLY A 91 -12.68 -6.21 -14.84
CA GLY A 91 -12.07 -4.88 -14.80
C GLY A 91 -10.69 -4.78 -14.13
N ALA A 92 -10.14 -5.89 -13.61
CA ALA A 92 -8.88 -5.89 -12.86
C ALA A 92 -7.69 -5.46 -13.73
N ALA A 93 -7.55 -6.05 -14.91
CA ALA A 93 -6.48 -5.71 -15.85
C ALA A 93 -6.55 -4.23 -16.23
N TYR A 94 -7.71 -3.74 -16.67
CA TYR A 94 -7.90 -2.33 -17.02
C TYR A 94 -7.58 -1.39 -15.85
N THR A 95 -8.11 -1.70 -14.66
CA THR A 95 -7.91 -0.86 -13.47
C THR A 95 -6.45 -0.82 -13.02
N GLY A 96 -5.74 -1.95 -13.11
CA GLY A 96 -4.31 -2.02 -12.78
C GLY A 96 -3.41 -1.35 -13.80
N MET A 97 -3.67 -1.56 -15.09
CA MET A 97 -2.86 -0.98 -16.18
C MET A 97 -3.04 0.54 -16.28
N SER A 98 -4.24 1.05 -16.03
CA SER A 98 -4.55 2.49 -16.05
C SER A 98 -4.04 3.27 -14.81
N ARG A 99 -3.09 2.71 -14.05
CA ARG A 99 -2.43 3.43 -12.94
C ARG A 99 -1.19 4.18 -13.38
N VAL A 100 -0.64 3.87 -14.54
CA VAL A 100 0.53 4.56 -15.09
C VAL A 100 0.14 5.28 -16.37
N ALA A 101 0.84 6.39 -16.66
CA ALA A 101 0.56 7.20 -17.84
C ALA A 101 1.06 6.54 -19.14
N TYR A 102 2.15 5.77 -19.08
CA TYR A 102 2.80 5.20 -20.26
C TYR A 102 3.08 3.71 -20.11
N GLY A 103 2.96 2.96 -21.20
CA GLY A 103 3.24 1.52 -21.21
C GLY A 103 4.67 1.15 -20.80
N ARG A 104 5.66 2.05 -21.00
CA ARG A 104 7.04 1.83 -20.54
C ARG A 104 7.18 1.78 -19.01
N ASP A 105 6.22 2.34 -18.30
CA ASP A 105 6.19 2.40 -16.84
C ASP A 105 5.36 1.25 -16.22
N LEU A 106 4.81 0.38 -17.07
CA LEU A 106 4.06 -0.81 -16.72
C LEU A 106 4.90 -2.06 -16.97
N LEU A 107 5.06 -2.88 -15.95
CA LEU A 107 5.52 -4.26 -16.08
C LEU A 107 4.37 -5.20 -15.73
N ILE A 108 4.12 -6.22 -16.56
CA ILE A 108 3.15 -7.26 -16.27
C ILE A 108 3.93 -8.51 -15.86
N GLY A 109 3.68 -9.00 -14.65
CA GLY A 109 4.29 -10.22 -14.12
C GLY A 109 3.31 -11.39 -14.11
N GLY A 110 3.86 -12.61 -14.15
CA GLY A 110 3.11 -13.86 -14.10
C GLY A 110 2.81 -14.45 -15.48
N ASP A 111 2.05 -15.54 -15.50
CA ASP A 111 1.59 -16.23 -16.71
C ASP A 111 0.26 -15.63 -17.19
N LEU A 112 0.36 -14.53 -17.94
CA LEU A 112 -0.81 -13.82 -18.44
C LEU A 112 -1.44 -14.54 -19.63
N ASN A 113 -2.75 -14.75 -19.56
CA ASN A 113 -3.55 -15.22 -20.70
C ASN A 113 -4.82 -14.34 -20.88
N ARG A 114 -5.58 -14.61 -21.95
CA ARG A 114 -6.81 -13.88 -22.29
C ARG A 114 -7.85 -13.81 -21.17
N ASP A 115 -7.92 -14.81 -20.30
CA ASP A 115 -8.95 -14.91 -19.26
C ASP A 115 -8.70 -13.92 -18.11
N HIS A 116 -7.47 -13.40 -17.99
CA HIS A 116 -7.12 -12.35 -17.03
C HIS A 116 -7.58 -10.95 -17.46
N VAL A 117 -8.02 -10.78 -18.71
CA VAL A 117 -8.46 -9.49 -19.27
C VAL A 117 -9.99 -9.46 -19.40
N THR A 118 -10.68 -9.76 -18.31
CA THR A 118 -12.15 -9.77 -18.28
C THR A 118 -12.69 -8.34 -18.17
N PRO A 119 -13.63 -7.90 -19.04
CA PRO A 119 -14.21 -6.56 -18.98
C PRO A 119 -14.93 -6.25 -17.66
N ALA A 120 -14.99 -4.97 -17.28
CA ALA A 120 -15.92 -4.51 -16.25
C ALA A 120 -17.30 -4.39 -16.92
N VAL A 121 -18.25 -5.26 -16.55
CA VAL A 121 -19.62 -5.26 -17.05
C VAL A 121 -20.45 -4.21 -16.32
#